data_AF-A0AAP5GWN6-F1
#
_entry.id   AF-A0AAP5GWN6-F1
#
_cell.length_a   1.000
_cell.length_b   1.000
_cell.length_c   1.000
_cell.angle_alpha   90.00
_cell.angle_beta   90.00
_cell.angle_gamma   90.00
#
_symmetry.space_group_name_H-M   'P 1'
#
loop_
_entity.id
_entity.type
_entity.pdbx_description
1 polymer ?
#
loop_
_entity_poly.entity_id
_entity_poly.type
_entity_poly.pdbx_seq_one_letter_code
_entity_poly.pdbx_strand_id
1 'polypeptide(L)'
;MIRWGILGAGYIATRFATALQHEPSSKLYAISGRSESKLKDFADKYATDRQYVSHDEMLLDPNVDAIYLALPHHLHHEWAIKALEAGKAVLCEKPVSLNLKEMQDIAEIARSKNVLFMEAMKQRFVPLYIDLRRRVEAGEIGTITSIQTSFCNQMPDGMNTYHVQPGPGGSLLDVGTYCASWIEDFSSGSIKLETVAAAQKDSIDYYIDAKLHVGHVNAQLECAFDRQKERKVVLQGERGSIVVEDLHRPVRMLVLRDGYEPEKVEIPYEFDDFYSEIHHFVECLKNGRTESDIMSLTASLRCAEILDTIRAGLSYTPECLDVLKEQEEILRYDHFGAAEALKLGNIIAELAKEYDREIAVSIIRESDELVLFQYMMDSKARKNISYMEGKRRAAKLVGHSSLWMHVDHVLNKKWNTEMENIPHYIPTGGAFPIRVHDEWVATLSLSGLHEGRDHELIVRALSRALEKQVSVFPSAAI
;
A
#
# COMPACT_ATOMS: atom_id res chain seq x y z
N MET A 1 18.04 -27.71 -0.19
CA MET A 1 17.57 -27.12 1.08
C MET A 1 17.68 -25.61 0.92
N ILE A 2 16.58 -24.89 1.14
CA ILE A 2 16.51 -23.43 1.04
C ILE A 2 17.03 -22.83 2.35
N ARG A 3 18.00 -21.93 2.24
CA ARG A 3 18.64 -21.26 3.38
C ARG A 3 17.98 -19.91 3.59
N TRP A 4 17.23 -19.79 4.68
CA TRP A 4 16.48 -18.60 5.02
C TRP A 4 17.33 -17.61 5.81
N GLY A 5 17.25 -16.34 5.43
CA GLY A 5 17.66 -15.19 6.22
C GLY A 5 16.43 -14.45 6.77
N ILE A 6 16.45 -14.07 8.05
CA ILE A 6 15.41 -13.22 8.63
C ILE A 6 15.93 -11.79 8.79
N LEU A 7 15.22 -10.81 8.22
CA LEU A 7 15.42 -9.39 8.49
C LEU A 7 14.54 -8.97 9.67
N GLY A 8 15.12 -8.82 10.86
CA GLY A 8 14.42 -8.41 12.09
C GLY A 8 14.24 -9.53 13.12
N ALA A 9 14.71 -9.30 14.35
CA ALA A 9 14.59 -10.24 15.46
C ALA A 9 13.37 -9.94 16.37
N GLY A 10 12.21 -9.72 15.76
CA GLY A 10 10.95 -9.39 16.44
C GLY A 10 10.14 -10.62 16.89
N TYR A 11 8.97 -10.36 17.49
CA TYR A 11 8.03 -11.42 17.87
C TYR A 11 7.53 -12.22 16.67
N ILE A 12 7.26 -11.56 15.53
CA ILE A 12 6.76 -12.25 14.34
C ILE A 12 7.83 -13.18 13.73
N ALA A 13 9.11 -12.77 13.73
CA ALA A 13 10.24 -13.61 13.37
C ALA A 13 10.36 -14.88 14.22
N THR A 14 10.03 -14.78 15.52
CA THR A 14 10.00 -15.94 16.43
C THR A 14 8.93 -16.95 15.99
N ARG A 15 7.76 -16.47 15.55
CA ARG A 15 6.68 -17.35 15.06
C ARG A 15 7.05 -18.00 13.75
N PHE A 16 7.57 -17.23 12.80
CA PHE A 16 8.08 -17.75 11.53
C PHE A 16 9.16 -18.82 11.75
N ALA A 17 10.15 -18.56 12.60
CA ALA A 17 11.22 -19.51 12.87
C ALA A 17 10.72 -20.80 13.52
N THR A 18 9.71 -20.74 14.40
CA THR A 18 9.06 -21.94 14.94
C THR A 18 8.38 -22.73 13.83
N ALA A 19 7.57 -22.09 12.98
CA ALA A 19 6.86 -22.76 11.89
C ALA A 19 7.83 -23.36 10.86
N LEU A 20 8.93 -22.67 10.57
CA LEU A 20 9.96 -23.11 9.63
C LEU A 20 10.62 -24.43 10.04
N GLN A 21 10.66 -24.77 11.34
CA GLN A 21 11.19 -26.05 11.82
C GLN A 21 10.40 -27.27 11.29
N HIS A 22 9.16 -27.06 10.86
CA HIS A 22 8.32 -28.09 10.27
C HIS A 22 8.54 -28.25 8.74
N GLU A 23 9.23 -27.33 8.07
CA GLU A 23 9.44 -27.38 6.62
C GLU A 23 10.73 -28.15 6.25
N PRO A 24 10.64 -29.40 5.75
CA PRO A 24 11.80 -30.26 5.54
C PRO A 24 12.76 -29.78 4.45
N SER A 25 12.30 -28.95 3.52
CA SER A 25 13.13 -28.40 2.44
C SER A 25 13.85 -27.11 2.86
N SER A 26 13.68 -26.64 4.09
CA SER A 26 14.21 -25.36 4.56
C SER A 26 15.14 -25.50 5.76
N LYS A 27 16.02 -24.52 5.92
CA LYS A 27 16.82 -24.30 7.12
C LYS A 27 16.88 -22.82 7.43
N LEU A 28 16.74 -22.47 8.70
CA LEU A 28 17.08 -21.14 9.18
C LEU A 28 18.61 -20.98 9.21
N TYR A 29 19.14 -20.14 8.33
CA TYR A 29 20.58 -19.98 8.15
C TYR A 29 21.08 -18.68 8.77
N ALA A 30 20.38 -17.56 8.56
CA ALA A 30 20.83 -16.25 9.01
C ALA A 30 19.71 -15.46 9.69
N ILE A 31 20.12 -14.58 10.60
CA ILE A 31 19.26 -13.52 11.14
C ILE A 31 20.04 -12.21 11.19
N SER A 32 19.35 -11.10 10.99
CA SER A 32 19.94 -9.77 11.11
C SER A 32 19.08 -8.79 11.89
N GLY A 33 19.74 -7.84 12.54
CA GLY A 33 19.10 -6.84 13.38
C GLY A 33 20.12 -5.96 14.10
N ARG A 34 19.64 -4.86 14.69
CA ARG A 34 20.53 -3.84 15.29
C ARG A 34 21.06 -4.18 16.69
N SER A 35 20.52 -5.21 17.34
CA SER A 35 20.81 -5.54 18.73
C SER A 35 21.46 -6.92 18.81
N GLU A 36 22.76 -6.93 19.08
CA GLU A 36 23.53 -8.17 19.23
C GLU A 36 22.94 -9.10 20.30
N SER A 37 22.47 -8.56 21.42
CA SER A 37 21.81 -9.36 22.46
C SER A 37 20.55 -10.07 21.94
N LYS A 38 19.68 -9.36 21.21
CA LYS A 38 18.48 -9.98 20.60
C LYS A 38 18.84 -11.03 19.55
N LEU A 39 19.89 -10.80 18.76
CA LEU A 39 20.35 -11.78 17.77
C LEU A 39 20.88 -13.03 18.45
N LYS A 40 21.64 -12.87 19.53
CA LYS A 40 22.14 -13.98 20.33
C LYS A 40 20.99 -14.78 20.96
N ASP A 41 20.06 -14.11 21.63
CA ASP A 41 18.89 -14.77 22.24
C ASP A 41 18.08 -15.56 21.21
N PHE A 42 17.91 -14.99 20.00
CA PHE A 42 17.23 -15.65 18.91
C PHE A 42 18.00 -16.88 18.40
N ALA A 43 19.31 -16.75 18.19
CA ALA A 43 20.17 -17.82 17.72
C ALA A 43 20.27 -18.97 18.73
N ASP A 44 20.32 -18.66 20.03
CA ASP A 44 20.33 -19.67 21.10
C ASP A 44 19.03 -20.48 21.10
N LYS A 45 17.90 -19.87 20.71
CA LYS A 45 16.59 -20.53 20.66
C LYS A 45 16.35 -21.33 19.38
N TYR A 46 16.79 -20.83 18.22
CA TYR A 46 16.45 -21.39 16.90
C TYR A 46 17.63 -21.96 16.11
N ALA A 47 18.83 -21.96 16.69
CA ALA A 47 20.07 -22.49 16.11
C ALA A 47 20.37 -21.92 14.70
N THR A 48 20.61 -20.61 14.61
CA THR A 48 21.03 -19.96 13.36
C THR A 48 22.53 -20.07 13.12
N ASP A 49 22.96 -20.29 11.88
CA ASP A 49 24.38 -20.43 11.53
C ASP A 49 25.12 -19.09 11.52
N ARG A 50 24.41 -18.00 11.18
CA ARG A 50 24.96 -16.65 11.05
C ARG A 50 24.08 -15.60 11.72
N GLN A 51 24.73 -14.59 12.28
CA GLN A 51 24.11 -13.38 12.83
C GLN A 51 24.77 -12.17 12.17
N TYR A 52 23.98 -11.21 11.73
CA TYR A 52 24.46 -9.98 11.10
C TYR A 52 23.91 -8.76 11.81
N VAL A 53 24.78 -7.84 12.21
CA VAL A 53 24.36 -6.54 12.77
C VAL A 53 23.93 -5.55 11.69
N SER A 54 24.23 -5.87 10.42
CA SER A 54 23.81 -5.13 9.23
C SER A 54 22.92 -6.01 8.33
N HIS A 55 21.75 -5.48 7.97
CA HIS A 55 20.86 -6.12 7.02
C HIS A 55 21.50 -6.20 5.62
N ASP A 56 22.20 -5.15 5.19
CA ASP A 56 22.90 -5.12 3.88
C ASP A 56 23.97 -6.22 3.80
N GLU A 57 24.73 -6.45 4.87
CA GLU A 57 25.73 -7.53 4.91
C GLU A 57 25.10 -8.91 4.74
N MET A 58 23.93 -9.14 5.36
CA MET A 58 23.21 -10.41 5.19
C MET A 58 22.70 -10.60 3.75
N LEU A 59 22.25 -9.52 3.09
CA LEU A 59 21.79 -9.59 1.71
C LEU A 59 22.94 -9.91 0.72
N LEU A 60 24.18 -9.56 1.06
CA LEU A 60 25.37 -9.91 0.28
C LEU A 60 25.85 -11.35 0.47
N ASP A 61 25.36 -12.07 1.48
CA ASP A 61 25.78 -13.46 1.72
C ASP A 61 25.25 -14.38 0.59
N PRO A 62 26.12 -15.01 -0.22
CA PRO A 62 25.70 -15.92 -1.29
C PRO A 62 25.02 -17.19 -0.76
N ASN A 63 25.06 -17.44 0.55
CA ASN A 63 24.41 -18.58 1.17
C ASN A 63 22.98 -18.32 1.62
N VAL A 64 22.48 -17.08 1.54
CA VAL A 64 21.06 -16.79 1.78
C VAL A 64 20.30 -16.95 0.46
N ASP A 65 19.32 -17.85 0.43
CA ASP A 65 18.50 -18.12 -0.76
C ASP A 65 17.18 -17.33 -0.73
N ALA A 66 16.57 -17.22 0.46
CA ALA A 66 15.30 -16.55 0.69
C ALA A 66 15.35 -15.66 1.93
N ILE A 67 14.57 -14.58 1.91
CA ILE A 67 14.43 -13.60 2.98
C ILE A 67 13.01 -13.66 3.52
N TYR A 68 12.89 -13.78 4.84
CA TYR A 68 11.67 -13.41 5.54
C TYR A 68 11.85 -12.00 6.12
N LEU A 69 11.06 -11.05 5.61
CA LEU A 69 11.15 -9.64 5.97
C LEU A 69 10.15 -9.34 7.09
N ALA A 70 10.67 -9.16 8.31
CA ALA A 70 9.93 -9.07 9.57
C ALA A 70 10.19 -7.74 10.31
N LEU A 71 10.45 -6.67 9.54
CA LEU A 71 10.71 -5.34 10.07
C LEU A 71 9.38 -4.59 10.36
N PRO A 72 9.41 -3.42 11.00
CA PRO A 72 8.23 -2.55 11.08
C PRO A 72 7.75 -2.10 9.68
N HIS A 73 6.46 -1.82 9.54
CA HIS A 73 5.80 -1.57 8.24
C HIS A 73 6.55 -0.58 7.31
N HIS A 74 7.02 0.55 7.85
CA HIS A 74 7.72 1.59 7.06
C HIS A 74 9.06 1.14 6.45
N LEU A 75 9.61 0.01 6.90
CA LEU A 75 10.86 -0.55 6.38
C LEU A 75 10.63 -1.64 5.33
N HIS A 76 9.40 -2.10 5.14
CA HIS A 76 9.14 -3.19 4.20
C HIS A 76 9.52 -2.83 2.77
N HIS A 77 9.13 -1.64 2.30
CA HIS A 77 9.45 -1.18 0.95
C HIS A 77 10.95 -1.18 0.66
N GLU A 78 11.74 -0.45 1.46
CA GLU A 78 13.18 -0.33 1.26
C GLU A 78 13.86 -1.70 1.22
N TRP A 79 13.57 -2.55 2.20
CA TRP A 79 14.26 -3.83 2.36
C TRP A 79 13.78 -4.90 1.40
N ALA A 80 12.51 -4.85 0.96
CA ALA A 80 12.03 -5.68 -0.13
C ALA A 80 12.77 -5.34 -1.44
N ILE A 81 12.87 -4.05 -1.79
CA ILE A 81 13.62 -3.62 -2.99
C ILE A 81 15.07 -4.10 -2.94
N LYS A 82 15.79 -3.83 -1.83
CA LYS A 82 17.19 -4.25 -1.67
C LYS A 82 17.38 -5.77 -1.77
N ALA A 83 16.50 -6.55 -1.14
CA ALA A 83 16.57 -8.01 -1.18
C ALA A 83 16.35 -8.56 -2.60
N LEU A 84 15.37 -8.00 -3.33
CA LEU A 84 15.09 -8.37 -4.72
C LEU A 84 16.23 -7.96 -5.66
N GLU A 85 16.85 -6.79 -5.43
CA GLU A 85 18.03 -6.35 -6.17
C GLU A 85 19.24 -7.26 -5.97
N ALA A 86 19.40 -7.80 -4.75
CA ALA A 86 20.41 -8.81 -4.40
C ALA A 86 20.06 -10.22 -4.91
N GLY A 87 18.94 -10.39 -5.63
CA GLY A 87 18.50 -11.66 -6.20
C GLY A 87 17.94 -12.65 -5.18
N LYS A 88 17.54 -12.20 -4.00
CA LYS A 88 16.99 -13.05 -2.93
C LYS A 88 15.48 -13.18 -3.08
N ALA A 89 14.95 -14.40 -2.99
CA ALA A 89 13.51 -14.57 -2.89
C ALA A 89 12.98 -13.91 -1.61
N VAL A 90 11.81 -13.28 -1.63
CA VAL A 90 11.29 -12.52 -0.48
C VAL A 90 9.88 -12.95 -0.11
N LEU A 91 9.72 -13.39 1.14
CA LEU A 91 8.43 -13.46 1.83
C LEU A 91 8.34 -12.28 2.80
N CYS A 92 7.48 -11.31 2.50
CA CYS A 92 7.42 -10.06 3.24
C CYS A 92 6.18 -9.98 4.14
N GLU A 93 6.36 -9.64 5.42
CA GLU A 93 5.24 -9.43 6.33
C GLU A 93 4.23 -8.40 5.83
N LYS A 94 2.98 -8.60 6.27
CA LYS A 94 1.87 -7.71 5.99
C LYS A 94 1.89 -6.47 6.92
N PRO A 95 1.35 -5.33 6.47
CA PRO A 95 1.13 -5.00 5.07
C PRO A 95 2.49 -4.88 4.37
N VAL A 96 2.60 -5.37 3.13
CA VAL A 96 3.85 -5.29 2.38
C VAL A 96 4.32 -3.84 2.14
N SER A 97 3.39 -2.91 2.08
CA SER A 97 3.63 -1.52 1.74
C SER A 97 2.68 -0.59 2.46
N LEU A 98 3.08 0.66 2.66
CA LEU A 98 2.22 1.69 3.25
C LEU A 98 1.17 2.23 2.27
N ASN A 99 1.37 2.06 0.97
CA ASN A 99 0.48 2.55 -0.08
C ASN A 99 0.67 1.74 -1.38
N LEU A 100 -0.24 1.93 -2.33
CA LEU A 100 -0.20 1.28 -3.65
C LEU A 100 1.09 1.59 -4.42
N LYS A 101 1.62 2.81 -4.29
CA LYS A 101 2.82 3.24 -4.99
C LYS A 101 4.05 2.41 -4.60
N GLU A 102 4.22 2.16 -3.32
CA GLU A 102 5.28 1.29 -2.79
C GLU A 102 5.10 -0.15 -3.26
N MET A 103 3.88 -0.70 -3.24
CA MET A 103 3.61 -2.05 -3.76
C MET A 103 3.93 -2.16 -5.27
N GLN A 104 3.63 -1.12 -6.04
CA GLN A 104 3.98 -1.06 -7.47
C GLN A 104 5.49 -1.12 -7.70
N ASP A 105 6.27 -0.39 -6.90
CA ASP A 105 7.73 -0.42 -7.01
C ASP A 105 8.28 -1.81 -6.69
N ILE A 106 7.74 -2.50 -5.68
CA ILE A 106 8.10 -3.87 -5.31
C ILE A 106 7.75 -4.86 -6.44
N ALA A 107 6.54 -4.76 -6.99
CA ALA A 107 6.10 -5.62 -8.09
C ALA A 107 6.95 -5.41 -9.35
N GLU A 108 7.32 -4.16 -9.67
CA GLU A 108 8.18 -3.80 -10.79
C GLU A 108 9.57 -4.42 -10.64
N ILE A 109 10.21 -4.27 -9.46
CA ILE A 109 11.54 -4.83 -9.26
C ILE A 109 11.51 -6.37 -9.24
N ALA A 110 10.52 -7.00 -8.59
CA ALA A 110 10.39 -8.46 -8.54
C ALA A 110 10.28 -9.06 -9.95
N ARG A 111 9.42 -8.48 -10.79
CA ARG A 111 9.24 -8.89 -12.20
C ARG A 111 10.50 -8.64 -13.03
N SER A 112 11.13 -7.46 -12.90
CA SER A 112 12.32 -7.13 -13.70
C SER A 112 13.55 -7.99 -13.34
N LYS A 113 13.67 -8.39 -12.07
CA LYS A 113 14.75 -9.27 -11.59
C LYS A 113 14.42 -10.75 -11.77
N ASN A 114 13.17 -11.09 -12.09
CA ASN A 114 12.68 -12.46 -12.18
C ASN A 114 12.93 -13.24 -10.88
N VAL A 115 12.61 -12.61 -9.75
CA VAL A 115 12.83 -13.13 -8.39
C VAL A 115 11.48 -13.31 -7.71
N LEU A 116 11.32 -14.41 -6.97
CA LEU A 116 10.11 -14.69 -6.21
C LEU A 116 9.86 -13.62 -5.14
N PHE A 117 8.70 -12.98 -5.21
CA PHE A 117 8.16 -12.14 -4.15
C PHE A 117 6.78 -12.65 -3.76
N MET A 118 6.50 -12.67 -2.46
CA MET A 118 5.18 -12.99 -1.91
C MET A 118 4.89 -12.14 -0.67
N GLU A 119 3.71 -11.54 -0.61
CA GLU A 119 3.16 -10.98 0.62
C GLU A 119 2.77 -12.11 1.58
N ALA A 120 3.16 -11.99 2.85
CA ALA A 120 2.83 -12.93 3.90
C ALA A 120 1.39 -12.66 4.40
N MET A 121 0.42 -13.23 3.69
CA MET A 121 -1.01 -13.16 3.94
C MET A 121 -1.55 -14.54 4.36
N LYS A 122 -1.01 -15.06 5.46
CA LYS A 122 -1.17 -16.44 5.95
C LYS A 122 -2.57 -17.03 5.90
N GLN A 123 -3.63 -16.24 6.11
CA GLN A 123 -5.00 -16.76 6.12
C GLN A 123 -5.42 -17.34 4.77
N ARG A 124 -4.79 -16.95 3.66
CA ARG A 124 -5.07 -17.52 2.34
C ARG A 124 -4.54 -18.94 2.14
N PHE A 125 -3.67 -19.40 3.03
CA PHE A 125 -2.96 -20.68 2.88
C PHE A 125 -3.44 -21.75 3.84
N VAL A 126 -4.21 -21.40 4.87
CA VAL A 126 -4.66 -22.37 5.87
C VAL A 126 -5.70 -23.33 5.30
N PRO A 127 -5.79 -24.58 5.81
CA PRO A 127 -6.65 -25.61 5.22
C PRO A 127 -8.13 -25.23 5.07
N LEU A 128 -8.70 -24.52 6.05
CA LEU A 128 -10.09 -24.06 5.96
C LEU A 128 -10.31 -23.11 4.78
N TYR A 129 -9.35 -22.21 4.52
CA TYR A 129 -9.45 -21.26 3.41
C TYR A 129 -9.46 -21.98 2.06
N ILE A 130 -8.60 -23.00 1.90
CA ILE A 130 -8.53 -23.80 0.68
C ILE A 130 -9.85 -24.54 0.43
N ASP A 131 -10.46 -25.13 1.47
CA ASP A 131 -11.78 -25.76 1.33
C ASP A 131 -12.87 -24.72 1.00
N LEU A 132 -12.87 -23.57 1.67
CA LEU A 132 -13.82 -22.48 1.40
C LEU A 132 -13.74 -22.03 -0.05
N ARG A 133 -12.53 -21.75 -0.56
CA ARG A 133 -12.33 -21.29 -1.94
C ARG A 133 -12.85 -22.33 -2.94
N ARG A 134 -12.53 -23.61 -2.73
CA ARG A 134 -13.05 -24.72 -3.55
C ARG A 134 -14.58 -24.77 -3.57
N ARG A 135 -15.23 -24.55 -2.42
CA ARG A 135 -16.71 -24.53 -2.32
C ARG A 135 -17.34 -23.34 -3.03
N VAL A 136 -16.76 -22.15 -2.87
CA VAL A 136 -17.20 -20.94 -3.58
C VAL A 136 -17.03 -21.12 -5.09
N GLU A 137 -15.87 -21.61 -5.55
CA GLU A 137 -15.60 -21.91 -6.96
C GLU A 137 -16.55 -22.97 -7.54
N ALA A 138 -16.97 -23.95 -6.73
CA ALA A 138 -17.98 -24.94 -7.09
C ALA A 138 -19.41 -24.37 -7.14
N GLY A 139 -19.61 -23.08 -6.82
CA GLY A 139 -20.90 -22.40 -6.88
C GLY A 139 -21.85 -22.76 -5.74
N GLU A 140 -21.33 -23.23 -4.61
CA GLU A 140 -22.12 -23.71 -3.47
C GLU A 140 -23.09 -22.66 -2.90
N ILE A 141 -22.70 -21.37 -2.94
CA ILE A 141 -23.54 -20.23 -2.54
C ILE A 141 -24.01 -19.36 -3.72
N GLY A 142 -23.74 -19.77 -4.95
CA GLY A 142 -24.00 -18.95 -6.15
C GLY A 142 -23.02 -17.79 -6.33
N THR A 143 -23.42 -16.78 -7.11
CA THR A 143 -22.58 -15.61 -7.34
C THR A 143 -22.53 -14.77 -6.06
N ILE A 144 -21.34 -14.35 -5.63
CA ILE A 144 -21.19 -13.49 -4.45
C ILE A 144 -21.77 -12.11 -4.76
N THR A 145 -22.63 -11.61 -3.89
CA THR A 145 -23.30 -10.30 -4.01
C THR A 145 -22.85 -9.31 -2.94
N SER A 146 -22.41 -9.81 -1.77
CA SER A 146 -21.93 -8.98 -0.68
C SER A 146 -20.84 -9.68 0.14
N ILE A 147 -19.86 -8.90 0.59
CA ILE A 147 -18.77 -9.35 1.47
C ILE A 147 -18.72 -8.41 2.68
N GLN A 148 -18.80 -8.95 3.89
CA GLN A 148 -18.65 -8.16 5.11
C GLN A 148 -17.48 -8.70 5.92
N THR A 149 -16.55 -7.83 6.29
CA THR A 149 -15.36 -8.19 7.07
C THR A 149 -15.30 -7.33 8.32
N SER A 150 -14.98 -7.93 9.46
CA SER A 150 -14.80 -7.22 10.73
C SER A 150 -13.57 -7.73 11.45
N PHE A 151 -12.59 -6.86 11.69
CA PHE A 151 -11.43 -7.14 12.53
C PHE A 151 -11.24 -6.02 13.56
N CYS A 152 -12.02 -6.09 14.63
CA CYS A 152 -11.99 -5.12 15.72
C CYS A 152 -11.46 -5.75 17.01
N ASN A 153 -10.35 -5.21 17.51
CA ASN A 153 -9.77 -5.59 18.79
C ASN A 153 -9.64 -4.38 19.70
N GLN A 154 -9.92 -4.56 20.99
CA GLN A 154 -9.51 -3.57 21.98
C GLN A 154 -8.00 -3.73 22.24
N MET A 155 -7.20 -2.78 21.79
CA MET A 155 -5.79 -2.73 22.19
C MET A 155 -5.68 -2.31 23.68
N PRO A 156 -4.73 -2.87 24.44
CA PRO A 156 -4.50 -2.45 25.81
C PRO A 156 -4.08 -0.97 25.90
N ASP A 157 -4.57 -0.28 26.92
CA ASP A 157 -4.18 1.10 27.21
C ASP A 157 -2.67 1.20 27.47
N GLY A 158 -2.03 2.26 26.96
CA GLY A 158 -0.60 2.53 27.16
C GLY A 158 0.35 1.64 26.35
N MET A 159 -0.15 0.86 25.39
CA MET A 159 0.68 0.10 24.47
C MET A 159 1.55 1.05 23.62
N ASN A 160 2.87 0.92 23.71
CA ASN A 160 3.83 1.71 22.94
C ASN A 160 4.46 0.82 21.85
N THR A 161 3.80 0.73 20.70
CA THR A 161 4.26 -0.06 19.55
C THR A 161 4.17 0.78 18.27
N TYR A 162 4.81 0.34 17.20
CA TYR A 162 4.76 1.03 15.91
C TYR A 162 3.33 1.07 15.32
N HIS A 163 2.42 0.19 15.77
CA HIS A 163 1.01 0.20 15.37
C HIS A 163 0.25 1.45 15.83
N VAL A 164 0.75 2.15 16.84
CA VAL A 164 0.17 3.39 17.38
C VAL A 164 1.11 4.58 17.17
N GLN A 165 1.90 4.55 16.08
CA GLN A 165 2.73 5.68 15.64
C GLN A 165 2.15 6.31 14.37
N PRO A 166 2.13 7.65 14.24
CA PRO A 166 1.66 8.32 13.02
C PRO A 166 2.47 7.91 11.79
N GLY A 167 1.79 7.64 10.67
CA GLY A 167 2.39 7.16 9.42
C GLY A 167 2.20 5.65 9.23
N PRO A 168 3.06 4.78 9.80
CA PRO A 168 3.00 3.34 9.55
C PRO A 168 1.99 2.57 10.45
N GLY A 169 1.43 3.25 11.46
CA GLY A 169 0.45 2.67 12.37
C GLY A 169 -0.98 2.74 11.83
N GLY A 170 -1.92 2.38 12.70
CA GLY A 170 -3.35 2.43 12.39
C GLY A 170 -3.98 1.06 12.17
N SER A 171 -5.27 0.99 12.49
CA SER A 171 -6.08 -0.22 12.34
C SER A 171 -6.16 -0.66 10.88
N LEU A 172 -6.19 0.27 9.92
CA LEU A 172 -6.34 -0.01 8.50
C LEU A 172 -5.19 -0.85 7.96
N LEU A 173 -3.95 -0.41 8.23
CA LEU A 173 -2.74 -1.06 7.74
C LEU A 173 -2.45 -2.36 8.51
N ASP A 174 -2.75 -2.41 9.81
CA ASP A 174 -2.44 -3.60 10.61
C ASP A 174 -3.49 -4.72 10.47
N VAL A 175 -4.75 -4.43 10.79
CA VAL A 175 -5.83 -5.43 10.82
C VAL A 175 -6.75 -5.31 9.60
N GLY A 176 -6.94 -4.11 9.06
CA GLY A 176 -7.72 -3.86 7.85
C GLY A 176 -7.14 -4.53 6.59
N THR A 177 -5.82 -4.74 6.52
CA THR A 177 -5.21 -5.48 5.39
C THR A 177 -5.73 -6.93 5.25
N TYR A 178 -6.03 -7.60 6.37
CA TYR A 178 -6.67 -8.92 6.34
C TYR A 178 -8.08 -8.83 5.72
N CYS A 179 -8.83 -7.80 6.09
CA CYS A 179 -10.16 -7.53 5.54
C CYS A 179 -10.10 -7.23 4.03
N ALA A 180 -9.16 -6.39 3.60
CA ALA A 180 -8.92 -6.09 2.19
C ALA A 180 -8.57 -7.35 1.39
N SER A 181 -7.74 -8.24 1.96
CA SER A 181 -7.43 -9.54 1.36
C SER A 181 -8.66 -10.41 1.12
N TRP A 182 -9.64 -10.43 2.04
CA TRP A 182 -10.89 -11.20 1.83
C TRP A 182 -11.78 -10.58 0.75
N ILE A 183 -11.87 -9.25 0.71
CA ILE A 183 -12.63 -8.55 -0.32
C ILE A 183 -11.99 -8.81 -1.69
N GLU A 184 -10.66 -8.70 -1.78
CA GLU A 184 -9.92 -8.87 -3.03
C GLU A 184 -10.09 -10.27 -3.64
N ASP A 185 -9.93 -11.35 -2.85
CA ASP A 185 -9.92 -12.71 -3.44
C ASP A 185 -11.30 -13.14 -3.97
N PHE A 186 -12.38 -12.56 -3.44
CA PHE A 186 -13.77 -12.92 -3.77
C PHE A 186 -14.51 -11.83 -4.56
N SER A 187 -13.79 -10.82 -5.08
CA SER A 187 -14.39 -9.79 -5.93
C SER A 187 -13.44 -9.29 -7.02
N SER A 188 -14.00 -8.79 -8.12
CA SER A 188 -13.23 -8.27 -9.25
C SER A 188 -13.90 -7.03 -9.83
N GLY A 189 -13.14 -6.24 -10.60
CA GLY A 189 -13.62 -4.99 -11.20
C GLY A 189 -13.20 -3.74 -10.44
N SER A 190 -13.80 -2.61 -10.82
CA SER A 190 -13.50 -1.28 -10.28
C SER A 190 -13.84 -1.17 -8.80
N ILE A 191 -12.96 -0.56 -8.02
CA ILE A 191 -13.17 -0.29 -6.59
C ILE A 191 -13.74 1.14 -6.45
N LYS A 192 -14.85 1.28 -5.75
CA LYS A 192 -15.51 2.57 -5.51
C LYS A 192 -15.91 2.68 -4.05
N LEU A 193 -15.48 3.75 -3.37
CA LEU A 193 -15.93 4.03 -2.02
C LEU A 193 -17.37 4.53 -2.01
N GLU A 194 -18.21 3.90 -1.20
CA GLU A 194 -19.58 4.35 -0.95
C GLU A 194 -19.59 5.37 0.19
N THR A 195 -19.15 4.93 1.36
CA THR A 195 -19.06 5.70 2.60
C THR A 195 -17.87 5.24 3.42
N VAL A 196 -17.28 6.14 4.21
CA VAL A 196 -16.31 5.77 5.24
C VAL A 196 -16.58 6.57 6.51
N ALA A 197 -16.53 5.88 7.65
CA ALA A 197 -16.52 6.49 8.97
C ALA A 197 -15.24 6.08 9.69
N ALA A 198 -14.64 7.01 10.44
CA ALA A 198 -13.46 6.70 11.24
C ALA A 198 -13.47 7.40 12.60
N ALA A 199 -12.74 6.81 13.53
CA ALA A 199 -12.26 7.49 14.74
C ALA A 199 -10.74 7.52 14.70
N GLN A 200 -10.17 8.70 14.90
CA GLN A 200 -8.73 8.91 14.92
C GLN A 200 -8.27 9.41 16.28
N LYS A 201 -7.06 9.03 16.65
CA LYS A 201 -6.34 9.55 17.83
C LYS A 201 -4.91 9.81 17.44
N ASP A 202 -4.41 11.03 17.67
CA ASP A 202 -3.05 11.45 17.33
C ASP A 202 -2.68 11.19 15.85
N SER A 203 -3.61 11.46 14.92
CA SER A 203 -3.47 11.21 13.47
C SER A 203 -3.32 9.73 13.07
N ILE A 204 -3.69 8.81 13.96
CA ILE A 204 -3.73 7.37 13.71
C ILE A 204 -5.19 6.94 13.68
N ASP A 205 -5.58 6.14 12.69
CA ASP A 205 -6.90 5.53 12.67
C ASP A 205 -7.01 4.41 13.73
N TYR A 206 -7.95 4.57 14.65
CA TYR A 206 -8.27 3.57 15.67
C TYR A 206 -9.54 2.80 15.33
N TYR A 207 -10.39 3.33 14.46
CA TYR A 207 -11.59 2.68 13.96
C TYR A 207 -11.85 3.12 12.54
N ILE A 208 -12.20 2.18 11.67
CA ILE A 208 -12.69 2.43 10.33
C ILE A 208 -13.87 1.50 10.05
N ASP A 209 -14.92 2.06 9.47
CA ASP A 209 -16.02 1.34 8.83
C ASP A 209 -16.23 1.91 7.43
N ALA A 210 -15.83 1.15 6.43
CA ALA A 210 -15.88 1.54 5.03
C ALA A 210 -16.82 0.62 4.25
N LYS A 211 -17.70 1.22 3.44
CA LYS A 211 -18.53 0.52 2.46
C LYS A 211 -18.03 0.84 1.07
N LEU A 212 -17.90 -0.18 0.24
CA LEU A 212 -17.31 -0.13 -1.10
C LEU A 212 -18.20 -0.90 -2.08
N HIS A 213 -18.15 -0.52 -3.35
CA HIS A 213 -18.52 -1.38 -4.46
C HIS A 213 -17.25 -1.88 -5.14
N VAL A 214 -17.08 -3.20 -5.27
CA VAL A 214 -16.00 -3.81 -6.04
C VAL A 214 -16.62 -4.60 -7.18
N GLY A 215 -16.62 -4.00 -8.37
CA GLY A 215 -17.43 -4.47 -9.50
C GLY A 215 -18.91 -4.52 -9.14
N HIS A 216 -19.47 -5.73 -9.07
CA HIS A 216 -20.88 -5.96 -8.70
C HIS A 216 -21.08 -6.30 -7.21
N VAL A 217 -19.98 -6.46 -6.45
CA VAL A 217 -20.02 -6.88 -5.04
C VAL A 217 -20.12 -5.66 -4.14
N ASN A 218 -21.07 -5.67 -3.20
CA ASN A 218 -21.15 -4.70 -2.11
C ASN A 218 -20.27 -5.17 -0.94
N ALA A 219 -19.16 -4.47 -0.68
CA ALA A 219 -18.19 -4.85 0.32
C ALA A 219 -18.23 -3.91 1.53
N GLN A 220 -18.04 -4.47 2.74
CA GLN A 220 -17.82 -3.72 3.97
C GLN A 220 -16.51 -4.15 4.62
N LEU A 221 -15.67 -3.17 4.94
CA LEU A 221 -14.43 -3.32 5.70
C LEU A 221 -14.58 -2.59 7.03
N GLU A 222 -14.63 -3.35 8.11
CA GLU A 222 -14.60 -2.81 9.47
C GLU A 222 -13.33 -3.24 10.18
N CYS A 223 -12.60 -2.30 10.76
CA CYS A 223 -11.42 -2.59 11.57
C CYS A 223 -11.27 -1.62 12.74
N ALA A 224 -10.68 -2.10 13.85
CA ALA A 224 -10.55 -1.28 15.05
C ALA A 224 -9.46 -1.73 16.02
N PHE A 225 -8.97 -0.75 16.78
CA PHE A 225 -8.11 -0.86 17.95
C PHE A 225 -8.77 -0.36 19.25
N ASP A 226 -9.91 0.32 19.17
CA ASP A 226 -10.60 0.95 20.30
C ASP A 226 -11.87 0.22 20.76
N ARG A 227 -12.16 -0.95 20.17
CA ARG A 227 -13.35 -1.76 20.49
C ARG A 227 -13.16 -3.23 20.12
N GLN A 228 -13.79 -4.10 20.89
CA GLN A 228 -13.85 -5.53 20.58
C GLN A 228 -15.13 -5.85 19.81
N LYS A 229 -14.99 -6.52 18.66
CA LYS A 229 -16.10 -7.23 17.99
C LYS A 229 -15.67 -8.64 17.61
N GLU A 230 -16.63 -9.45 17.19
CA GLU A 230 -16.37 -10.75 16.59
C GLU A 230 -15.56 -10.56 15.31
N ARG A 231 -14.42 -11.26 15.22
CA ARG A 231 -13.60 -11.24 14.02
C ARG A 231 -14.19 -12.23 13.04
N LYS A 232 -14.70 -11.77 11.90
CA LYS A 232 -15.32 -12.65 10.92
C LYS A 232 -15.34 -12.08 9.52
N VAL A 233 -15.55 -12.97 8.56
CA VAL A 233 -16.01 -12.60 7.21
C VAL A 233 -17.33 -13.30 6.91
N VAL A 234 -18.24 -12.58 6.26
CA VAL A 234 -19.49 -13.12 5.71
C VAL A 234 -19.45 -12.96 4.20
N LEU A 235 -19.43 -14.07 3.49
CA LEU A 235 -19.57 -14.12 2.04
C LEU A 235 -21.04 -14.44 1.72
N GLN A 236 -21.79 -13.47 1.23
CA GLN A 236 -23.18 -13.65 0.83
C GLN A 236 -23.25 -13.86 -0.68
N GLY A 237 -23.84 -14.98 -1.09
CA GLY A 237 -24.17 -15.27 -2.48
C GLY A 237 -25.67 -15.33 -2.74
N GLU A 238 -26.03 -15.55 -4.00
CA GLU A 238 -27.42 -15.65 -4.48
C GLU A 238 -28.22 -16.80 -3.88
N ARG A 239 -27.55 -17.85 -3.38
CA ARG A 239 -28.19 -19.11 -2.92
C ARG A 239 -27.81 -19.50 -1.49
N GLY A 240 -27.16 -18.60 -0.76
CA GLY A 240 -26.64 -18.90 0.56
C GLY A 240 -25.52 -17.98 1.01
N SER A 241 -24.88 -18.31 2.12
CA SER A 241 -23.75 -17.58 2.65
C SER A 241 -22.75 -18.49 3.38
N ILE A 242 -21.50 -18.02 3.49
CA ILE A 242 -20.47 -18.63 4.31
C ILE A 242 -20.02 -17.59 5.35
N VAL A 243 -20.08 -17.97 6.63
CA VAL A 243 -19.56 -17.17 7.73
C VAL A 243 -18.29 -17.82 8.25
N VAL A 244 -17.16 -17.14 8.17
CA VAL A 244 -15.88 -17.63 8.67
C VAL A 244 -15.55 -16.92 9.98
N GLU A 245 -15.26 -17.71 11.01
CA GLU A 245 -14.81 -17.20 12.31
C GLU A 245 -13.31 -16.91 12.28
N ASP A 246 -12.90 -15.89 13.04
CA ASP A 246 -11.52 -15.45 13.20
C ASP A 246 -10.77 -15.27 11.87
N LEU A 247 -11.26 -14.36 11.02
CA LEU A 247 -10.87 -14.19 9.61
C LEU A 247 -9.36 -14.19 9.29
N HIS A 248 -8.51 -13.86 10.26
CA HIS A 248 -7.06 -13.79 10.12
C HIS A 248 -6.33 -15.11 10.51
N ARG A 249 -7.07 -16.05 11.11
CA ARG A 249 -6.66 -17.38 11.59
C ARG A 249 -7.86 -18.34 11.51
N PRO A 250 -8.43 -18.56 10.32
CA PRO A 250 -9.69 -19.26 10.22
C PRO A 250 -9.51 -20.79 10.37
N VAL A 251 -10.25 -21.38 11.30
CA VAL A 251 -10.38 -22.85 11.47
C VAL A 251 -11.83 -23.33 11.45
N ARG A 252 -12.79 -22.41 11.46
CA ARG A 252 -14.22 -22.70 11.49
C ARG A 252 -14.99 -21.83 10.52
N MET A 253 -15.96 -22.44 9.84
CA MET A 253 -16.97 -21.72 9.07
C MET A 253 -18.35 -22.37 9.22
N LEU A 254 -19.38 -21.54 9.03
CA LEU A 254 -20.77 -21.94 8.91
C LEU A 254 -21.21 -21.74 7.46
N VAL A 255 -21.66 -22.80 6.80
CA VAL A 255 -22.21 -22.74 5.45
C VAL A 255 -23.73 -22.81 5.52
N LEU A 256 -24.38 -21.78 4.99
CA LEU A 256 -25.82 -21.63 4.93
C LEU A 256 -26.25 -21.70 3.47
N ARG A 257 -27.12 -22.65 3.11
CA ARG A 257 -27.63 -22.83 1.75
C ARG A 257 -29.14 -22.85 1.76
N ASP A 258 -29.76 -22.26 0.75
CA ASP A 258 -31.21 -22.18 0.66
C ASP A 258 -31.84 -23.58 0.64
N GLY A 259 -32.72 -23.85 1.60
CA GLY A 259 -33.40 -25.14 1.72
C GLY A 259 -32.58 -26.27 2.33
N TYR A 260 -31.39 -25.99 2.88
CA TYR A 260 -30.56 -26.96 3.60
C TYR A 260 -30.33 -26.52 5.05
N GLU A 261 -30.11 -27.48 5.93
CA GLU A 261 -29.66 -27.19 7.30
C GLU A 261 -28.26 -26.57 7.31
N PRO A 262 -27.96 -25.67 8.27
CA PRO A 262 -26.62 -25.09 8.43
C PRO A 262 -25.54 -26.15 8.61
N GLU A 263 -24.47 -26.10 7.81
CA GLU A 263 -23.31 -26.98 7.94
C GLU A 263 -22.19 -26.26 8.69
N LYS A 264 -21.76 -26.85 9.81
CA LYS A 264 -20.58 -26.39 10.55
C LYS A 264 -19.36 -27.16 10.06
N VAL A 265 -18.34 -26.43 9.64
CA VAL A 265 -17.07 -27.00 9.16
C VAL A 265 -15.95 -26.53 10.08
N GLU A 266 -15.15 -27.47 10.57
CA GLU A 266 -13.95 -27.19 11.36
C GLU A 266 -12.77 -27.95 10.75
N ILE A 267 -11.74 -27.21 10.31
CA ILE A 267 -10.53 -27.78 9.73
C ILE A 267 -9.33 -27.15 10.45
N PRO A 268 -8.63 -27.91 11.31
CA PRO A 268 -7.49 -27.39 12.06
C PRO A 268 -6.26 -27.19 11.16
N TYR A 269 -5.29 -26.45 11.67
CA TYR A 269 -3.96 -26.37 11.06
C TYR A 269 -3.23 -27.71 11.14
N GLU A 270 -2.30 -27.94 10.20
CA GLU A 270 -1.41 -29.09 10.27
C GLU A 270 -0.41 -28.95 11.44
N PHE A 271 0.21 -27.78 11.56
CA PHE A 271 1.13 -27.44 12.66
C PHE A 271 0.72 -26.14 13.35
N ASP A 272 0.73 -25.03 12.60
CA ASP A 272 0.30 -23.71 13.05
C ASP A 272 -0.24 -22.87 11.87
N ASP A 273 -0.61 -21.62 12.14
CA ASP A 273 -1.16 -20.67 11.17
C ASP A 273 -0.11 -20.07 10.22
N PHE A 274 1.18 -20.43 10.31
CA PHE A 274 2.26 -19.95 9.45
C PHE A 274 2.75 -21.03 8.48
N TYR A 275 2.74 -22.30 8.89
CA TYR A 275 3.37 -23.39 8.15
C TYR A 275 2.92 -23.47 6.68
N SER A 276 1.61 -23.45 6.39
CA SER A 276 1.10 -23.63 5.03
C SER A 276 1.56 -22.54 4.06
N GLU A 277 1.74 -21.31 4.54
CA GLU A 277 2.27 -20.20 3.75
C GLU A 277 3.77 -20.39 3.43
N ILE A 278 4.54 -20.80 4.44
CA ILE A 278 5.97 -21.10 4.28
C ILE A 278 6.15 -22.25 3.29
N HIS A 279 5.36 -23.32 3.46
CA HIS A 279 5.38 -24.49 2.59
C HIS A 279 5.07 -24.10 1.14
N HIS A 280 4.02 -23.30 0.92
CA HIS A 280 3.66 -22.80 -0.40
C HIS A 280 4.78 -21.96 -1.04
N PHE A 281 5.38 -21.04 -0.28
CA PHE A 281 6.50 -20.23 -0.76
C PHE A 281 7.68 -21.10 -1.20
N VAL A 282 8.02 -22.11 -0.40
CA VAL A 282 9.09 -23.07 -0.69
C VAL A 282 8.81 -23.85 -1.97
N GLU A 283 7.57 -24.29 -2.17
CA GLU A 283 7.16 -24.96 -3.40
C GLU A 283 7.18 -24.01 -4.60
N CYS A 284 6.79 -22.74 -4.47
CA CYS A 284 7.00 -21.75 -5.51
C CYS A 284 8.48 -21.65 -5.91
N LEU A 285 9.37 -21.49 -4.93
CA LEU A 285 10.79 -21.31 -5.19
C LEU A 285 11.43 -22.55 -5.84
N LYS A 286 11.11 -23.74 -5.34
CA LYS A 286 11.62 -25.02 -5.90
C LYS A 286 11.16 -25.26 -7.34
N ASN A 287 9.95 -24.81 -7.68
CA ASN A 287 9.40 -24.93 -9.02
C ASN A 287 9.78 -23.75 -9.94
N GLY A 288 10.68 -22.87 -9.51
CA GLY A 288 11.15 -21.73 -10.31
C GLY A 288 10.08 -20.68 -10.58
N ARG A 289 9.02 -20.64 -9.76
CA ARG A 289 7.97 -19.62 -9.84
C ARG A 289 8.49 -18.30 -9.26
N THR A 290 8.08 -17.18 -9.88
CA THR A 290 8.44 -15.82 -9.43
C THR A 290 7.30 -15.09 -8.72
N GLU A 291 6.13 -15.71 -8.64
CA GLU A 291 4.99 -15.23 -7.88
C GLU A 291 4.13 -16.41 -7.40
N SER A 292 3.29 -16.15 -6.40
CA SER A 292 2.31 -17.11 -5.89
C SER A 292 1.02 -17.04 -6.71
N ASP A 293 0.40 -18.20 -6.97
CA ASP A 293 -0.92 -18.33 -7.56
C ASP A 293 -2.07 -18.06 -6.56
N ILE A 294 -1.77 -18.05 -5.27
CA ILE A 294 -2.73 -17.75 -4.18
C ILE A 294 -2.65 -16.27 -3.76
N MET A 295 -1.42 -15.76 -3.60
CA MET A 295 -1.15 -14.36 -3.24
C MET A 295 -0.22 -13.73 -4.29
N SER A 296 -0.76 -13.53 -5.49
CA SER A 296 -0.02 -12.96 -6.62
C SER A 296 0.35 -11.50 -6.37
N LEU A 297 1.32 -10.98 -7.12
CA LEU A 297 1.64 -9.54 -7.10
C LEU A 297 0.42 -8.67 -7.43
N THR A 298 -0.45 -9.15 -8.32
CA THR A 298 -1.69 -8.47 -8.68
C THR A 298 -2.67 -8.44 -7.50
N ALA A 299 -2.76 -9.51 -6.72
CA ALA A 299 -3.61 -9.56 -5.52
C ALA A 299 -3.11 -8.56 -4.46
N SER A 300 -1.80 -8.50 -4.20
CA SER A 300 -1.22 -7.51 -3.28
C SER A 300 -1.44 -6.07 -3.74
N LEU A 301 -1.28 -5.79 -5.04
CA LEU A 301 -1.58 -4.48 -5.63
C LEU A 301 -3.05 -4.10 -5.41
N ARG A 302 -3.99 -5.02 -5.65
CA ARG A 302 -5.42 -4.77 -5.45
C ARG A 302 -5.77 -4.57 -3.97
N CYS A 303 -5.14 -5.31 -3.06
CA CYS A 303 -5.30 -5.07 -1.62
C CYS A 303 -4.85 -3.66 -1.24
N ALA A 304 -3.67 -3.23 -1.71
CA ALA A 304 -3.18 -1.87 -1.48
C ALA A 304 -4.10 -0.81 -2.09
N GLU A 305 -4.67 -1.05 -3.27
CA GLU A 305 -5.66 -0.15 -3.90
C GLU A 305 -6.95 0.01 -3.06
N ILE A 306 -7.45 -1.09 -2.46
CA ILE A 306 -8.61 -1.04 -1.54
C ILE A 306 -8.28 -0.17 -0.32
N LEU A 307 -7.13 -0.41 0.32
CA LEU A 307 -6.71 0.34 1.52
C LEU A 307 -6.49 1.83 1.20
N ASP A 308 -5.85 2.14 0.06
CA ASP A 308 -5.64 3.52 -0.39
C ASP A 308 -6.96 4.23 -0.69
N THR A 309 -7.92 3.54 -1.31
CA THR A 309 -9.25 4.08 -1.59
C THR A 309 -9.98 4.47 -0.31
N ILE A 310 -9.92 3.62 0.73
CA ILE A 310 -10.51 3.91 2.03
C ILE A 310 -9.82 5.11 2.70
N ARG A 311 -8.48 5.10 2.72
CA ARG A 311 -7.68 6.16 3.33
C ARG A 311 -7.92 7.51 2.65
N ALA A 312 -8.01 7.54 1.33
CA ALA A 312 -8.32 8.75 0.58
C ALA A 312 -9.67 9.33 1.01
N GLY A 313 -10.69 8.49 1.21
CA GLY A 313 -12.00 8.91 1.73
C GLY A 313 -11.97 9.54 3.13
N LEU A 314 -10.94 9.27 3.93
CA LEU A 314 -10.73 9.90 5.25
C LEU A 314 -10.00 11.24 5.15
N SER A 315 -9.27 11.44 4.06
CA SER A 315 -8.31 12.53 3.90
C SER A 315 -8.92 13.76 3.24
N TYR A 316 -10.01 13.56 2.49
CA TYR A 316 -10.58 14.59 1.65
C TYR A 316 -12.05 14.84 2.01
N THR A 317 -12.36 16.09 2.25
CA THR A 317 -13.72 16.60 2.49
C THR A 317 -14.12 17.57 1.36
N PRO A 318 -15.40 17.90 1.15
CA PRO A 318 -15.82 18.90 0.15
C PRO A 318 -15.03 20.22 0.23
N GLU A 319 -14.64 20.66 1.42
CA GLU A 319 -13.83 21.86 1.65
C GLU A 319 -12.44 21.78 1.00
N CYS A 320 -11.91 20.58 0.76
CA CYS A 320 -10.65 20.38 0.04
C CYS A 320 -10.73 20.93 -1.39
N LEU A 321 -11.85 20.72 -2.10
CA LEU A 321 -12.03 21.27 -3.45
C LEU A 321 -12.10 22.79 -3.42
N ASP A 322 -12.76 23.37 -2.41
CA ASP A 322 -12.81 24.82 -2.26
C ASP A 322 -11.42 25.42 -2.03
N VAL A 323 -10.58 24.78 -1.20
CA VAL A 323 -9.20 25.23 -0.97
C VAL A 323 -8.32 25.11 -2.21
N LEU A 324 -8.43 24.01 -2.98
CA LEU A 324 -7.67 23.89 -4.23
C LEU A 324 -8.09 24.95 -5.25
N LYS A 325 -9.38 25.28 -5.28
CA LYS A 325 -9.91 26.32 -6.17
C LYS A 325 -9.34 27.68 -5.80
N GLU A 326 -9.39 28.02 -4.51
CA GLU A 326 -8.83 29.24 -3.96
C GLU A 326 -7.33 29.38 -4.30
N GLN A 327 -6.56 28.31 -4.11
CA GLN A 327 -5.13 28.30 -4.45
C GLN A 327 -4.88 28.62 -5.93
N GLU A 328 -5.61 27.99 -6.85
CA GLU A 328 -5.49 28.24 -8.30
C GLU A 328 -6.02 29.62 -8.72
N GLU A 329 -6.97 30.20 -7.99
CA GLU A 329 -7.48 31.56 -8.22
C GLU A 329 -6.49 32.63 -7.74
N ILE A 330 -5.86 32.44 -6.58
CA ILE A 330 -4.93 33.42 -6.00
C ILE A 330 -3.55 33.33 -6.67
N LEU A 331 -3.02 32.12 -6.89
CA LEU A 331 -1.65 31.88 -7.37
C LEU A 331 -1.51 32.03 -8.88
N ARG A 332 -1.88 33.21 -9.37
CA ARG A 332 -1.79 33.61 -10.77
C ARG A 332 -0.74 34.70 -10.96
N TYR A 333 -0.10 34.66 -12.12
CA TYR A 333 0.90 35.63 -12.55
C TYR A 333 0.24 36.72 -13.39
N ASP A 334 0.81 37.93 -13.38
CA ASP A 334 0.47 38.99 -14.35
C ASP A 334 1.21 38.78 -15.68
N HIS A 335 2.38 38.15 -15.62
CA HIS A 335 3.18 37.71 -16.75
C HIS A 335 4.01 36.49 -16.33
N PHE A 336 4.26 35.56 -17.26
CA PHE A 336 5.09 34.39 -16.99
C PHE A 336 5.97 34.03 -18.19
N GLY A 337 7.27 34.22 -18.04
CA GLY A 337 8.29 33.86 -19.02
C GLY A 337 9.46 33.10 -18.39
N ALA A 338 10.60 33.10 -19.08
CA ALA A 338 11.79 32.38 -18.63
C ALA A 338 12.35 32.90 -17.29
N ALA A 339 12.23 34.20 -17.02
CA ALA A 339 12.71 34.80 -15.77
C ALA A 339 11.87 34.34 -14.57
N GLU A 340 10.55 34.34 -14.70
CA GLU A 340 9.63 33.86 -13.65
C GLU A 340 9.77 32.35 -13.44
N ALA A 341 9.91 31.58 -14.52
CA ALA A 341 10.15 30.15 -14.45
C ALA A 341 11.46 29.84 -13.72
N LEU A 342 12.54 30.58 -14.00
CA LEU A 342 13.82 30.42 -13.31
C LEU A 342 13.72 30.80 -11.83
N LYS A 343 13.04 31.92 -11.49
CA LYS A 343 12.80 32.33 -10.10
C LYS A 343 12.03 31.26 -9.34
N LEU A 344 10.91 30.79 -9.90
CA LEU A 344 10.07 29.76 -9.29
C LEU A 344 10.83 28.44 -9.12
N GLY A 345 11.53 27.99 -10.16
CA GLY A 345 12.34 26.78 -10.13
C GLY A 345 13.42 26.80 -9.05
N ASN A 346 14.12 27.94 -8.89
CA ASN A 346 15.12 28.11 -7.83
C ASN A 346 14.51 28.07 -6.42
N ILE A 347 13.33 28.68 -6.23
CA ILE A 347 12.62 28.62 -4.94
C ILE A 347 12.24 27.18 -4.60
N ILE A 348 11.75 26.42 -5.58
CA ILE A 348 11.41 25.00 -5.37
C ILE A 348 12.67 24.21 -4.99
N ALA A 349 13.77 24.37 -5.72
CA ALA A 349 15.02 23.67 -5.42
C ALA A 349 15.60 24.05 -4.04
N GLU A 350 15.38 25.27 -3.57
CA GLU A 350 15.74 25.71 -2.22
C GLU A 350 14.86 25.04 -1.15
N LEU A 351 13.53 25.14 -1.28
CA LEU A 351 12.57 24.55 -0.34
C LEU A 351 12.66 23.02 -0.29
N ALA A 352 12.98 22.38 -1.41
CA ALA A 352 13.17 20.94 -1.50
C ALA A 352 14.26 20.41 -0.55
N LYS A 353 15.24 21.25 -0.16
CA LYS A 353 16.30 20.87 0.79
C LYS A 353 15.76 20.61 2.20
N GLU A 354 14.57 21.09 2.52
CA GLU A 354 13.87 20.78 3.78
C GLU A 354 13.39 19.32 3.83
N TYR A 355 13.32 18.66 2.66
CA TYR A 355 12.88 17.28 2.52
C TYR A 355 14.13 16.41 2.37
N ASP A 356 14.23 15.33 3.15
CA ASP A 356 15.32 14.34 3.08
C ASP A 356 15.15 13.39 1.88
N ARG A 357 14.85 13.95 0.70
CA ARG A 357 14.55 13.22 -0.54
C ARG A 357 14.97 14.00 -1.78
N GLU A 358 15.44 13.27 -2.79
CA GLU A 358 15.69 13.83 -4.12
C GLU A 358 14.37 14.10 -4.85
N ILE A 359 14.30 15.25 -5.54
CA ILE A 359 13.16 15.64 -6.36
C ILE A 359 13.56 15.90 -7.82
N ALA A 360 12.58 15.81 -8.70
CA ALA A 360 12.63 16.30 -10.07
C ALA A 360 11.54 17.36 -10.27
N VAL A 361 11.89 18.41 -11.01
CA VAL A 361 11.00 19.55 -11.30
C VAL A 361 11.12 19.92 -12.77
N SER A 362 10.00 20.23 -13.41
CA SER A 362 9.95 20.82 -14.74
C SER A 362 8.85 21.88 -14.85
N ILE A 363 9.14 22.96 -15.57
CA ILE A 363 8.17 23.96 -15.96
C ILE A 363 8.13 23.97 -17.49
N ILE A 364 6.99 23.57 -18.07
CA ILE A 364 6.81 23.42 -19.52
C ILE A 364 5.77 24.41 -20.00
N ARG A 365 6.10 25.19 -21.02
CA ARG A 365 5.14 26.09 -21.69
C ARG A 365 4.16 25.27 -22.52
N GLU A 366 2.87 25.57 -22.42
CA GLU A 366 1.84 24.73 -23.04
C GLU A 366 1.66 24.99 -24.54
N SER A 367 2.01 26.17 -25.05
CA SER A 367 1.81 26.53 -26.46
C SER A 367 2.74 25.80 -27.43
N ASP A 368 3.94 25.44 -27.00
CA ASP A 368 4.98 24.84 -27.85
C ASP A 368 5.84 23.77 -27.15
N GLU A 369 5.42 23.36 -25.95
CA GLU A 369 6.12 22.36 -25.11
C GLU A 369 7.56 22.72 -24.75
N LEU A 370 7.93 24.00 -24.82
CA LEU A 370 9.25 24.45 -24.43
C LEU A 370 9.47 24.26 -22.92
N VAL A 371 10.53 23.55 -22.55
CA VAL A 371 11.00 23.45 -21.17
C VAL A 371 11.62 24.79 -20.74
N LEU A 372 10.90 25.54 -19.92
CA LEU A 372 11.34 26.83 -19.38
C LEU A 372 12.29 26.67 -18.20
N PHE A 373 12.14 25.59 -17.44
CA PHE A 373 13.00 25.23 -16.33
C PHE A 373 13.02 23.72 -16.12
N GLN A 374 14.18 23.18 -15.75
CA GLN A 374 14.32 21.79 -15.34
C GLN A 374 15.39 21.65 -14.25
N TYR A 375 15.07 20.87 -13.23
CA TYR A 375 15.99 20.50 -12.16
C TYR A 375 15.83 19.02 -11.85
N MET A 376 16.93 18.27 -11.88
CA MET A 376 16.94 16.83 -11.63
C MET A 376 18.23 16.43 -10.91
N MET A 377 18.11 15.55 -9.92
CA MET A 377 19.26 14.89 -9.28
C MET A 377 19.41 13.47 -9.88
N ASP A 378 20.66 13.08 -10.20
CA ASP A 378 20.99 12.02 -11.17
C ASP A 378 20.51 10.61 -10.80
N SER A 379 20.27 10.29 -9.52
CA SER A 379 20.09 8.89 -9.09
C SER A 379 18.78 8.24 -9.54
N LYS A 380 17.75 9.05 -9.92
CA LYS A 380 16.39 8.57 -10.28
C LYS A 380 15.74 9.27 -11.49
N ALA A 381 16.52 9.98 -12.31
CA ALA A 381 16.02 10.92 -13.32
C ALA A 381 14.96 10.34 -14.29
N ARG A 382 15.18 9.16 -14.89
CA ARG A 382 14.24 8.59 -15.88
C ARG A 382 12.87 8.27 -15.30
N LYS A 383 12.82 7.68 -14.11
CA LYS A 383 11.55 7.29 -13.47
C LYS A 383 10.75 8.56 -13.15
N ASN A 384 11.40 9.56 -12.55
CA ASN A 384 10.77 10.81 -12.14
C ASN A 384 10.26 11.66 -13.32
N ILE A 385 10.93 11.63 -14.48
CA ILE A 385 10.42 12.28 -15.70
C ILE A 385 9.08 11.68 -16.12
N SER A 386 9.01 10.35 -16.23
CA SER A 386 7.77 9.65 -16.59
C SER A 386 6.64 9.94 -15.59
N TYR A 387 6.97 10.02 -14.28
CA TYR A 387 6.02 10.42 -13.24
C TYR A 387 5.47 11.84 -13.47
N MET A 388 6.36 12.82 -13.69
CA MET A 388 5.95 14.20 -13.94
C MET A 388 5.07 14.33 -15.19
N GLU A 389 5.39 13.61 -16.26
CA GLU A 389 4.55 13.57 -17.47
C GLU A 389 3.16 12.97 -17.22
N GLY A 390 3.08 11.92 -16.39
CA GLY A 390 1.81 11.34 -15.94
C GLY A 390 0.95 12.36 -15.18
N LYS A 391 1.55 13.09 -14.23
CA LYS A 391 0.87 14.13 -13.45
C LYS A 391 0.45 15.33 -14.31
N ARG A 392 1.29 15.80 -15.23
CA ARG A 392 0.94 16.88 -16.18
C ARG A 392 -0.25 16.49 -17.04
N ARG A 393 -0.30 15.24 -17.54
CA ARG A 393 -1.45 14.72 -18.30
C ARG A 393 -2.72 14.69 -17.46
N ALA A 394 -2.63 14.25 -16.20
CA ALA A 394 -3.75 14.29 -15.26
C ALA A 394 -4.29 15.72 -15.06
N ALA A 395 -3.42 16.69 -14.81
CA ALA A 395 -3.80 18.09 -14.65
C ALA A 395 -4.52 18.65 -15.90
N LYS A 396 -3.96 18.40 -17.09
CA LYS A 396 -4.53 18.87 -18.37
C LYS A 396 -5.92 18.29 -18.64
N LEU A 397 -6.17 17.05 -18.22
CA LEU A 397 -7.45 16.39 -18.41
C LEU A 397 -8.58 17.07 -17.61
N VAL A 398 -8.30 17.47 -16.36
CA VAL A 398 -9.30 18.07 -15.47
C VAL A 398 -9.36 19.60 -15.54
N GLY A 399 -8.41 20.25 -16.22
CA GLY A 399 -8.35 21.72 -16.25
C GLY A 399 -7.83 22.34 -14.94
N HIS A 400 -7.31 21.53 -14.03
CA HIS A 400 -6.91 21.88 -12.67
C HIS A 400 -5.60 21.20 -12.30
N SER A 401 -5.09 21.43 -11.09
CA SER A 401 -3.96 20.68 -10.53
C SER A 401 -4.22 19.17 -10.51
N SER A 402 -3.15 18.37 -10.56
CA SER A 402 -3.30 16.91 -10.48
C SER A 402 -3.88 16.44 -9.13
N LEU A 403 -3.73 17.23 -8.07
CA LEU A 403 -4.36 16.97 -6.78
C LEU A 403 -5.88 17.20 -6.84
N TRP A 404 -6.36 18.22 -7.57
CA TRP A 404 -7.80 18.42 -7.79
C TRP A 404 -8.45 17.17 -8.36
N MET A 405 -7.84 16.60 -9.40
CA MET A 405 -8.34 15.37 -10.02
C MET A 405 -8.51 14.26 -8.99
N HIS A 406 -7.53 14.07 -8.11
CA HIS A 406 -7.58 13.07 -7.05
C HIS A 406 -8.74 13.32 -6.08
N VAL A 407 -8.83 14.56 -5.57
CA VAL A 407 -9.84 14.95 -4.58
C VAL A 407 -11.25 14.88 -5.16
N ASP A 408 -11.46 15.41 -6.38
CA ASP A 408 -12.74 15.37 -7.08
C ASP A 408 -13.16 13.92 -7.37
N HIS A 409 -12.19 13.07 -7.71
CA HIS A 409 -12.43 11.65 -7.91
C HIS A 409 -12.93 10.97 -6.64
N VAL A 410 -12.25 11.20 -5.51
CA VAL A 410 -12.60 10.61 -4.21
C VAL A 410 -13.97 11.09 -3.74
N LEU A 411 -14.27 12.39 -3.88
CA LEU A 411 -15.50 12.99 -3.36
C LEU A 411 -16.70 12.78 -4.27
N ASN A 412 -16.55 13.07 -5.56
CA ASN A 412 -17.65 13.16 -6.52
C ASN A 412 -17.79 11.91 -7.39
N LYS A 413 -16.96 10.88 -7.16
CA LYS A 413 -17.06 9.55 -7.80
C LYS A 413 -17.05 9.59 -9.34
N LYS A 414 -16.46 10.62 -9.94
CA LYS A 414 -16.32 10.75 -11.40
C LYS A 414 -15.17 9.87 -11.88
N TRP A 415 -15.46 8.59 -12.10
CA TRP A 415 -14.62 7.70 -12.89
C TRP A 415 -14.93 7.96 -14.37
N ASN A 416 -14.05 8.64 -15.10
CA ASN A 416 -14.21 8.79 -16.55
C ASN A 416 -13.50 7.59 -17.22
N THR A 417 -14.20 6.82 -18.05
CA THR A 417 -13.67 5.66 -18.79
C THR A 417 -12.52 6.04 -19.74
N GLU A 418 -12.38 7.32 -20.08
CA GLU A 418 -11.21 7.83 -20.80
C GLU A 418 -9.90 7.71 -19.98
N MET A 419 -9.98 7.65 -18.64
CA MET A 419 -8.83 7.56 -17.73
C MET A 419 -8.13 6.20 -17.73
N GLU A 420 -8.85 5.10 -18.01
CA GLU A 420 -8.31 3.73 -18.02
C GLU A 420 -7.30 3.50 -19.15
N ASN A 421 -7.33 4.34 -20.19
CA ASN A 421 -6.49 4.20 -21.38
C ASN A 421 -5.22 5.08 -21.34
N ILE A 422 -4.93 5.77 -20.24
CA ILE A 422 -3.80 6.70 -20.15
C ILE A 422 -2.55 5.96 -19.66
N PRO A 423 -1.50 5.80 -20.48
CA PRO A 423 -0.25 5.18 -20.02
C PRO A 423 0.40 6.04 -18.93
N HIS A 424 0.75 5.46 -17.78
CA HIS A 424 1.37 6.19 -16.66
C HIS A 424 0.45 7.27 -16.04
N TYR A 425 -0.80 6.90 -15.74
CA TYR A 425 -1.77 7.72 -14.99
C TYR A 425 -1.39 7.87 -13.52
N ILE A 426 -1.26 9.11 -13.02
CA ILE A 426 -0.79 9.40 -11.65
C ILE A 426 -1.57 10.59 -11.08
N PRO A 427 -2.77 10.35 -10.53
CA PRO A 427 -3.61 11.35 -9.91
C PRO A 427 -3.12 11.61 -8.48
N THR A 428 -1.86 11.99 -8.34
CA THR A 428 -1.30 12.43 -7.06
C THR A 428 -0.92 13.89 -7.21
N GLY A 429 -0.82 14.63 -6.10
CA GLY A 429 -0.26 15.98 -6.14
C GLY A 429 1.07 16.05 -6.90
N GLY A 430 1.39 17.22 -7.45
CA GLY A 430 2.66 17.45 -8.15
C GLY A 430 2.55 17.89 -9.62
N ALA A 431 1.38 18.25 -10.14
CA ALA A 431 1.28 19.10 -11.31
C ALA A 431 0.31 20.26 -11.04
N PHE A 432 0.73 21.48 -11.35
CA PHE A 432 -0.02 22.70 -11.08
C PHE A 432 -0.05 23.61 -12.32
N PRO A 433 -1.24 24.08 -12.74
CA PRO A 433 -1.39 25.00 -13.85
C PRO A 433 -0.84 26.40 -13.51
N ILE A 434 0.14 26.88 -14.27
CA ILE A 434 0.60 28.26 -14.19
C ILE A 434 -0.30 29.10 -15.11
N ARG A 435 -1.04 30.03 -14.51
CA ARG A 435 -1.95 30.92 -15.22
C ARG A 435 -1.46 32.36 -15.24
N VAL A 436 -1.61 32.99 -16.40
CA VAL A 436 -1.56 34.44 -16.55
C VAL A 436 -2.99 34.90 -16.75
N HIS A 437 -3.52 35.63 -15.77
CA HIS A 437 -4.97 35.85 -15.65
C HIS A 437 -5.75 34.53 -15.71
N ASP A 438 -6.61 34.31 -16.71
CA ASP A 438 -7.38 33.07 -16.89
C ASP A 438 -6.71 32.06 -17.84
N GLU A 439 -5.64 32.45 -18.54
CA GLU A 439 -4.98 31.60 -19.52
C GLU A 439 -3.94 30.68 -18.88
N TRP A 440 -4.06 29.38 -19.13
CA TRP A 440 -3.05 28.38 -18.75
C TRP A 440 -1.87 28.45 -19.72
N VAL A 441 -0.76 29.06 -19.27
CA VAL A 441 0.42 29.31 -20.11
C VAL A 441 1.53 28.27 -19.94
N ALA A 442 1.65 27.67 -18.77
CA ALA A 442 2.67 26.65 -18.47
C ALA A 442 2.18 25.66 -17.42
N THR A 443 2.80 24.49 -17.33
CA THR A 443 2.57 23.53 -16.24
C THR A 443 3.85 23.34 -15.43
N LEU A 444 3.76 23.52 -14.13
CA LEU A 444 4.79 23.11 -13.18
C LEU A 444 4.52 21.67 -12.76
N SER A 445 5.49 20.78 -12.96
CA SER A 445 5.42 19.38 -12.56
C SER A 445 6.57 19.04 -11.60
N LEU A 446 6.27 18.27 -10.56
CA LEU A 446 7.17 17.86 -9.49
C LEU A 446 6.95 16.38 -9.16
N SER A 447 8.06 15.66 -8.97
CA SER A 447 8.06 14.27 -8.51
C SER A 447 9.21 14.02 -7.56
N GLY A 448 8.98 13.23 -6.51
CA GLY A 448 10.01 12.81 -5.55
C GLY A 448 9.51 12.77 -4.12
N LEU A 449 8.43 13.49 -3.82
CA LEU A 449 7.75 13.44 -2.53
C LEU A 449 6.47 12.59 -2.64
N HIS A 450 6.02 12.03 -1.52
CA HIS A 450 4.81 11.20 -1.45
C HIS A 450 3.65 11.97 -0.79
N GLU A 451 2.43 11.42 -0.85
CA GLU A 451 1.31 11.83 0.01
C GLU A 451 0.91 13.31 -0.13
N GLY A 452 0.96 13.86 -1.34
CA GLY A 452 0.51 15.25 -1.58
C GLY A 452 1.52 16.33 -1.19
N ARG A 453 2.68 15.98 -0.60
CA ARG A 453 3.79 16.90 -0.32
C ARG A 453 4.32 17.60 -1.57
N ASP A 454 4.22 16.95 -2.72
CA ASP A 454 4.54 17.60 -3.99
C ASP A 454 3.66 18.84 -4.24
N HIS A 455 2.35 18.75 -3.93
CA HIS A 455 1.42 19.88 -4.08
C HIS A 455 1.69 20.95 -3.02
N GLU A 456 1.92 20.55 -1.78
CA GLU A 456 2.29 21.46 -0.69
C GLU A 456 3.55 22.28 -1.05
N LEU A 457 4.61 21.61 -1.51
CA LEU A 457 5.85 22.25 -1.93
C LEU A 457 5.62 23.23 -3.10
N ILE A 458 4.82 22.83 -4.10
CA ILE A 458 4.45 23.72 -5.22
C ILE A 458 3.72 24.97 -4.71
N VAL A 459 2.71 24.81 -3.86
CA VAL A 459 1.92 25.93 -3.31
C VAL A 459 2.80 26.86 -2.49
N ARG A 460 3.67 26.32 -1.61
CA ARG A 460 4.64 27.10 -0.83
C ARG A 460 5.57 27.91 -1.74
N ALA A 461 6.08 27.29 -2.81
CA ALA A 461 6.96 27.94 -3.76
C ALA A 461 6.26 29.06 -4.54
N LEU A 462 5.03 28.82 -5.01
CA LEU A 462 4.22 29.82 -5.71
C LEU A 462 3.87 30.99 -4.80
N SER A 463 3.43 30.72 -3.56
CA SER A 463 3.18 31.74 -2.55
C SER A 463 4.39 32.63 -2.30
N ARG A 464 5.60 32.03 -2.18
CA ARG A 464 6.85 32.78 -2.02
C ARG A 464 7.25 33.54 -3.29
N ALA A 465 7.02 32.98 -4.47
CA ALA A 465 7.38 33.61 -5.74
C ALA A 465 6.50 34.83 -6.07
N LEU A 466 5.22 34.75 -5.72
CA LEU A 466 4.18 35.75 -5.98
C LEU A 466 3.91 36.70 -4.79
N GLU A 467 4.49 36.42 -3.62
CA GLU A 467 4.22 37.15 -2.37
C GLU A 467 2.73 37.13 -1.98
N LYS A 468 2.07 35.98 -2.20
CA LYS A 468 0.64 35.77 -1.93
C LYS A 468 0.42 34.71 -0.86
N GLN A 469 -0.55 34.93 0.01
CA GLN A 469 -1.02 33.94 0.98
C GLN A 469 -2.26 33.22 0.44
N VAL A 470 -2.36 31.94 0.74
CA VAL A 470 -3.49 31.06 0.36
C VAL A 470 -3.81 30.14 1.51
N SER A 471 -5.04 29.62 1.54
CA SER A 471 -5.42 28.56 2.45
C SER A 471 -4.50 27.34 2.32
N VAL A 472 -4.08 26.80 3.47
CA VAL A 472 -3.33 25.54 3.54
C VAL A 472 -4.30 24.40 3.25
N PHE A 473 -3.90 23.48 2.39
CA PHE A 473 -4.74 22.35 2.01
C PHE A 473 -5.04 21.47 3.25
N PRO A 474 -6.31 21.25 3.62
CA PRO A 474 -6.71 20.57 4.84
C PRO A 474 -6.65 19.06 4.61
N SER A 475 -5.45 18.49 4.61
CA SER A 475 -5.29 17.05 4.66
C SER A 475 -4.42 16.69 5.85
N ALA A 476 -5.01 15.92 6.77
CA ALA A 476 -4.26 15.17 7.79
C ALA A 476 -3.51 13.97 7.19
N ALA A 477 -3.64 13.73 5.88
CA ALA A 477 -2.93 12.72 5.10
C ALA A 477 -1.90 13.36 4.16
N ILE A 478 -0.92 14.03 4.77
CA ILE A 478 0.36 14.44 4.19
C ILE A 478 1.50 13.81 4.98
#